data_AF-A0A1F7QQC6-F1
#
_entry.id   AF-A0A1F7QQC6-F1
#
_cell.length_a   1.000
_cell.length_b   1.000
_cell.length_c   1.000
_cell.angle_alpha   90.00
_cell.angle_beta   90.00
_cell.angle_gamma   90.00
#
_symmetry.space_group_name_H-M   'P 1'
#
loop_
_entity.id
_entity.type
_entity.pdbx_description
1 polymer ?
#
loop_
_entity_poly.entity_id
_entity_poly.type
_entity_poly.pdbx_seq_one_letter_code
_entity_poly.pdbx_strand_id
1 'polypeptide(L)'
;MDLPNSTNFNRFVPKEKFYSKTSINSKIRQSFTNEIERITWINKISPKTLNITSGEYGELQVFEISLKTEDISNALLKHIDTFIPYPILFILKKPGAVKAAISFKEPNMKNENLMKVDSYYDTGWKQSLQLELKGRSVDEIYKNYLYQIAPGLKAVGQANTKAAIEISKEHQAITKKIEGLRRMMANEPSIAKRQELARERYQLEQYLENLQGNT
;
A
#
# COMPACT_ATOMS: atom_id res chain seq x y z
N MET A 1 10.44 14.45 -0.60
CA MET A 1 9.04 14.91 -0.52
C MET A 1 9.05 16.21 0.26
N ASP A 2 8.53 17.26 -0.36
CA ASP A 2 8.54 18.60 0.23
C ASP A 2 7.11 18.94 0.66
N LEU A 3 6.88 18.92 1.97
CA LEU A 3 5.61 19.30 2.57
C LEU A 3 5.72 20.65 3.27
N PRO A 4 4.66 21.49 3.25
CA PRO A 4 4.66 22.75 3.98
C PRO A 4 4.91 22.56 5.48
N ASN A 5 5.64 23.51 6.09
CA ASN A 5 5.98 23.49 7.52
C ASN A 5 4.75 23.37 8.44
N SER A 6 3.60 23.88 8.01
CA SER A 6 2.33 23.78 8.75
C SER A 6 1.83 22.35 8.94
N THR A 7 2.31 21.40 8.14
CA THR A 7 2.00 19.96 8.29
C THR A 7 2.96 19.24 9.23
N ASN A 8 4.04 19.89 9.66
CA ASN A 8 5.07 19.25 10.47
C ASN A 8 4.52 18.82 11.83
N PHE A 9 4.82 17.59 12.23
CA PHE A 9 4.44 17.04 13.53
C PHE A 9 5.66 16.53 14.31
N ASN A 10 6.62 15.88 13.61
CA ASN A 10 7.93 15.46 14.11
C ASN A 10 7.91 14.79 15.52
N ARG A 11 6.94 13.93 15.79
CA ARG A 11 6.83 13.23 17.08
C ARG A 11 7.38 11.81 17.00
N PHE A 12 8.27 11.47 17.94
CA PHE A 12 8.68 10.08 18.13
C PHE A 12 7.50 9.24 18.62
N VAL A 13 7.34 8.05 18.06
CA VAL A 13 6.28 7.11 18.45
C VAL A 13 6.93 5.85 19.04
N PRO A 14 6.81 5.64 20.37
CA PRO A 14 7.29 4.43 21.01
C PRO A 14 6.61 3.19 20.41
N LYS A 15 7.37 2.12 20.19
CA LYS A 15 6.83 0.87 19.60
C LYS A 15 5.76 0.25 20.49
N GLU A 16 5.85 0.49 21.79
CA GLU A 16 4.92 0.05 22.83
C GLU A 16 3.50 0.56 22.60
N LYS A 17 3.32 1.69 21.90
CA LYS A 17 2.00 2.22 21.54
C LYS A 17 1.24 1.28 20.59
N PHE A 18 1.94 0.43 19.85
CA PHE A 18 1.33 -0.56 18.97
C PHE A 18 1.04 -1.88 19.67
N TYR A 19 1.19 -1.97 21.00
CA TYR A 19 0.98 -3.21 21.76
C TYR A 19 -0.36 -3.28 22.50
N SER A 20 -1.08 -2.17 22.65
CA SER A 20 -2.17 -2.05 23.64
C SER A 20 -3.56 -2.48 23.18
N LYS A 21 -3.82 -2.65 21.87
CA LYS A 21 -5.18 -2.84 21.33
C LYS A 21 -5.50 -4.25 20.82
N THR A 22 -4.56 -5.19 20.89
CA THR A 22 -4.78 -6.58 20.43
C THR A 22 -3.89 -7.50 21.25
N SER A 23 -4.34 -8.73 21.53
CA SER A 23 -3.49 -9.79 22.07
C SER A 23 -2.32 -10.02 21.12
N ILE A 24 -1.22 -9.31 21.36
CA ILE A 24 -0.07 -9.36 20.48
C ILE A 24 0.47 -10.77 20.46
N ASN A 25 0.48 -11.36 19.28
CA ASN A 25 1.27 -12.56 19.02
C ASN A 25 2.73 -12.17 19.27
N SER A 26 3.44 -12.92 20.11
CA SER A 26 4.87 -12.71 20.43
C SER A 26 5.72 -12.47 19.17
N LYS A 27 5.34 -13.08 18.05
CA LYS A 27 5.93 -12.88 16.73
C LYS A 27 5.90 -11.42 16.24
N ILE A 28 4.77 -10.72 16.35
CA ILE A 28 4.63 -9.32 15.90
C ILE A 28 5.50 -8.40 16.78
N ARG A 29 5.50 -8.62 18.09
CA ARG A 29 6.38 -7.88 19.01
C ARG A 29 7.84 -8.04 18.64
N GLN A 30 8.24 -9.27 18.31
CA GLN A 30 9.61 -9.56 17.91
C GLN A 30 9.96 -8.90 16.56
N SER A 31 9.04 -8.89 15.61
CA SER A 31 9.17 -8.13 14.36
C SER A 31 9.40 -6.63 14.61
N PHE A 32 8.67 -5.98 15.51
CA PHE A 32 8.94 -4.57 15.88
C PHE A 32 10.36 -4.34 16.41
N THR A 33 10.90 -5.28 17.19
CA THR A 33 12.25 -5.19 17.75
C THR A 33 13.33 -5.42 16.68
N ASN A 34 13.10 -6.40 15.81
CA ASN A 34 14.07 -6.88 14.83
C ASN A 34 14.10 -6.05 13.55
N GLU A 35 12.92 -5.66 13.02
CA GLU A 35 12.78 -5.01 11.72
C GLU A 35 12.87 -3.47 11.82
N ILE A 36 12.34 -2.89 12.90
CA ILE A 36 12.22 -1.44 13.05
C ILE A 36 13.31 -0.91 13.98
N GLU A 37 13.97 0.16 13.58
CA GLU A 37 14.84 0.95 14.45
C GLU A 37 14.02 2.03 15.16
N ARG A 38 13.35 2.89 14.39
CA ARG A 38 12.67 4.09 14.89
C ARG A 38 11.40 4.35 14.09
N ILE A 39 10.37 4.84 14.78
CA ILE A 39 9.13 5.33 14.17
C ILE A 39 8.96 6.80 14.55
N THR A 40 8.80 7.64 13.55
CA THR A 40 8.56 9.08 13.72
C THR A 40 7.33 9.47 12.93
N TRP A 41 6.36 10.10 13.58
CA TRP A 41 5.23 10.74 12.91
C TRP A 41 5.69 12.12 12.46
N ILE A 42 6.06 12.22 11.18
CA ILE A 42 6.73 13.40 10.62
C ILE A 42 5.74 14.49 10.21
N ASN A 43 4.60 14.12 9.61
CA ASN A 43 3.62 15.10 9.13
C ASN A 43 2.17 14.65 9.36
N LYS A 44 1.30 15.64 9.47
CA LYS A 44 -0.16 15.51 9.50
C LYS A 44 -0.78 16.44 8.47
N ILE A 45 -1.53 15.87 7.54
CA ILE A 45 -2.25 16.60 6.51
C ILE A 45 -3.74 16.62 6.88
N SER A 46 -4.28 17.81 7.11
CA SER A 46 -5.69 18.02 7.45
C SER A 46 -6.14 19.42 7.08
N PRO A 47 -7.45 19.73 7.14
CA PRO A 47 -7.95 21.08 6.92
C PRO A 47 -7.24 22.14 7.77
N LYS A 48 -6.88 21.78 9.01
CA LYS A 48 -6.17 22.68 9.94
C LYS A 48 -4.71 22.92 9.58
N THR A 49 -4.07 22.01 8.84
CA THR A 49 -2.64 22.14 8.50
C THR A 49 -2.38 22.71 7.10
N LEU A 50 -3.31 22.56 6.15
CA LEU A 50 -3.12 23.02 4.77
C LEU A 50 -4.21 23.95 4.21
N ASN A 51 -5.20 24.36 5.02
CA ASN A 51 -6.37 25.13 4.55
C ASN A 51 -7.05 24.46 3.34
N ILE A 52 -7.28 23.16 3.46
CA ILE A 52 -7.94 22.28 2.48
C ILE A 52 -9.26 21.79 3.04
N THR A 53 -10.13 21.23 2.20
CA THR A 53 -11.35 20.55 2.70
C THR A 53 -11.06 19.10 3.09
N SER A 54 -12.00 18.46 3.77
CA SER A 54 -12.01 17.01 4.03
C SER A 54 -13.31 16.42 3.50
N GLY A 55 -13.23 15.24 2.91
CA GLY A 55 -14.37 14.42 2.52
C GLY A 55 -14.49 13.21 3.43
N GLU A 56 -14.25 12.02 2.86
CA GLU A 56 -14.29 10.74 3.58
C GLU A 56 -13.19 10.64 4.64
N TYR A 57 -12.04 11.29 4.40
CA TYR A 57 -10.90 11.28 5.32
C TYR A 57 -10.71 12.65 5.97
N GLY A 58 -10.79 12.68 7.30
CA GLY A 58 -10.52 13.90 8.07
C GLY A 58 -9.04 14.30 8.10
N GLU A 59 -8.14 13.30 8.06
CA GLU A 59 -6.69 13.51 8.11
C GLU A 59 -5.95 12.45 7.30
N LEU A 60 -4.75 12.77 6.82
CA LEU A 60 -3.76 11.85 6.27
C LEU A 60 -2.47 11.97 7.10
N GLN A 61 -1.97 10.83 7.58
CA GLN A 61 -0.77 10.79 8.41
C GLN A 61 0.45 10.38 7.59
N VAL A 62 1.60 10.96 7.91
CA VAL A 62 2.89 10.56 7.31
C VAL A 62 3.81 10.04 8.41
N PHE A 63 4.14 8.76 8.31
CA PHE A 63 5.02 8.08 9.25
C PHE A 63 6.33 7.73 8.57
N GLU A 64 7.42 8.18 9.15
CA GLU A 64 8.76 7.73 8.80
C GLU A 64 9.14 6.53 9.69
N ILE A 65 9.59 5.45 9.07
CA ILE A 65 10.08 4.26 9.76
C ILE A 65 11.50 3.97 9.28
N SER A 66 12.46 4.07 10.19
CA SER A 66 13.83 3.61 9.98
C SER A 66 13.87 2.11 10.24
N LEU A 67 14.37 1.35 9.27
CA LEU A 67 14.47 -0.11 9.33
C LEU A 67 15.88 -0.55 9.71
N LYS A 68 15.96 -1.65 10.47
CA LYS A 68 17.19 -2.39 10.73
C LYS A 68 17.46 -3.47 9.68
N THR A 69 16.41 -3.86 8.95
CA THR A 69 16.42 -4.92 7.95
C THR A 69 16.27 -4.36 6.54
N GLU A 70 16.53 -5.20 5.54
CA GLU A 70 16.39 -4.85 4.13
C GLU A 70 14.96 -4.44 3.74
N ASP A 71 13.97 -5.00 4.44
CA ASP A 71 12.56 -4.69 4.24
C ASP A 71 11.74 -4.93 5.52
N ILE A 72 10.49 -4.48 5.50
CA ILE A 72 9.47 -4.62 6.53
C ILE A 72 8.33 -5.49 6.01
N SER A 73 7.80 -6.38 6.87
CA SER A 73 6.68 -7.22 6.47
C SER A 73 5.37 -6.44 6.32
N ASN A 74 4.54 -6.80 5.32
CA ASN A 74 3.20 -6.24 5.15
C ASN A 74 2.31 -6.48 6.39
N ALA A 75 2.55 -7.56 7.13
CA ALA A 75 1.86 -7.84 8.38
C ALA A 75 2.17 -6.79 9.44
N LEU A 76 3.42 -6.33 9.54
CA LEU A 76 3.83 -5.29 10.48
C LEU A 76 3.27 -3.92 10.10
N LEU A 77 3.32 -3.56 8.82
CA LEU A 77 2.67 -2.34 8.32
C LEU A 77 1.17 -2.35 8.61
N LYS A 78 0.47 -3.45 8.29
CA LYS A 78 -0.95 -3.64 8.60
C LYS A 78 -1.23 -3.50 10.10
N HIS A 79 -0.36 -4.03 10.95
CA HIS A 79 -0.49 -3.90 12.40
C HIS A 79 -0.32 -2.45 12.89
N ILE A 80 0.58 -1.67 12.30
CA ILE A 80 0.68 -0.23 12.62
C ILE A 80 -0.59 0.50 12.17
N ASP A 81 -1.06 0.17 10.97
CA ASP A 81 -2.17 0.84 10.31
C ASP A 81 -3.53 0.61 10.99
N THR A 82 -3.71 -0.49 11.73
CA THR A 82 -4.93 -0.76 12.53
C THR A 82 -5.02 0.10 13.80
N PHE A 83 -3.93 0.68 14.29
CA PHE A 83 -3.96 1.51 15.50
C PHE A 83 -4.45 2.93 15.23
N ILE A 84 -4.47 3.34 13.95
CA ILE A 84 -4.70 4.70 13.50
C ILE A 84 -5.92 4.72 12.57
N PRO A 85 -6.98 5.47 12.91
CA PRO A 85 -8.25 5.49 12.17
C PRO A 85 -8.19 6.39 10.92
N TYR A 86 -7.00 6.71 10.42
CA TYR A 86 -6.77 7.60 9.28
C TYR A 86 -5.83 6.91 8.28
N PRO A 87 -5.89 7.23 6.98
CA PRO A 87 -4.90 6.81 6.01
C PRO A 87 -3.47 7.17 6.45
N ILE A 88 -2.53 6.28 6.16
CA ILE A 88 -1.11 6.48 6.45
C ILE A 88 -0.30 6.36 5.16
N LEU A 89 0.52 7.37 4.91
CA LEU A 89 1.66 7.29 4.01
C LEU A 89 2.90 6.90 4.82
N PHE A 90 3.44 5.72 4.55
CA PHE A 90 4.69 5.25 5.16
C PHE A 90 5.89 5.68 4.31
N ILE A 91 6.86 6.33 4.94
CA ILE A 91 8.19 6.62 4.39
C ILE A 91 9.17 5.67 5.07
N LEU A 92 9.57 4.63 4.36
CA LEU A 92 10.44 3.58 4.89
C LEU A 92 11.88 3.92 4.50
N LYS A 93 12.79 3.96 5.49
CA LYS A 93 14.19 4.32 5.30
C LYS A 93 15.10 3.20 5.76
N LYS A 94 16.15 2.96 4.99
CA LYS A 94 17.32 2.15 5.35
C LYS A 94 18.59 2.88 4.88
N PRO A 95 19.80 2.44 5.25
CA PRO A 95 21.03 3.11 4.82
C PRO A 95 21.06 3.28 3.29
N GLY A 96 21.15 4.53 2.84
CA GLY A 96 21.25 4.88 1.41
C GLY A 96 19.98 4.71 0.56
N ALA A 97 18.85 4.28 1.14
CA ALA A 97 17.62 4.04 0.38
C ALA A 97 16.34 4.42 1.13
N VAL A 98 15.34 4.84 0.36
CA VAL A 98 14.00 5.21 0.81
C VAL A 98 12.95 4.61 -0.12
N LYS A 99 11.81 4.21 0.43
CA LYS A 99 10.60 3.88 -0.33
C LYS A 99 9.35 4.46 0.32
N ALA A 100 8.34 4.77 -0.49
CA ALA A 100 7.02 5.10 0.03
C ALA A 100 6.12 3.88 -0.06
N ALA A 101 5.30 3.65 0.96
CA ALA A 101 4.25 2.65 0.94
C ALA A 101 2.93 3.24 1.41
N ILE A 102 1.84 2.85 0.77
CA ILE A 102 0.49 3.34 1.09
C ILE A 102 -0.51 2.20 0.90
N SER A 103 -1.48 2.10 1.80
CA SER A 103 -2.61 1.18 1.67
C SER A 103 -3.81 1.92 1.09
N PHE A 104 -4.65 1.20 0.35
CA PHE A 104 -6.03 1.67 0.13
C PHE A 104 -6.87 1.35 1.37
N LYS A 105 -7.43 2.38 2.01
CA LYS A 105 -8.44 2.21 3.05
C LYS A 105 -9.80 2.45 2.42
N GLU A 106 -10.80 1.63 2.74
CA GLU A 106 -12.20 1.97 2.52
C GLU A 106 -12.80 2.41 3.85
N PRO A 107 -13.52 3.54 3.92
CA PRO A 107 -14.39 3.83 5.04
C PRO A 107 -15.49 2.76 5.07
N ASN A 108 -15.45 1.89 6.07
CA ASN A 108 -16.43 0.82 6.18
C ASN A 108 -17.76 1.40 6.70
N MET A 109 -18.76 1.56 5.82
CA MET A 109 -20.07 2.12 6.17
C MET A 109 -20.86 1.33 7.24
N LYS A 110 -20.40 0.13 7.63
CA LYS A 110 -21.09 -0.74 8.61
C LYS A 110 -20.37 -0.90 9.95
N ASN A 111 -19.11 -0.50 10.07
CA ASN A 111 -18.34 -0.67 11.30
C ASN A 111 -17.15 0.30 11.31
N GLU A 112 -17.27 1.40 12.07
CA GLU A 112 -16.27 2.48 12.14
C GLU A 112 -14.88 2.02 12.62
N ASN A 113 -14.77 0.82 13.21
CA ASN A 113 -13.54 0.30 13.83
C ASN A 113 -12.76 -0.75 13.02
N LEU A 114 -13.19 -1.11 11.81
CA LEU A 114 -12.53 -2.16 11.02
C LEU A 114 -12.32 -1.70 9.57
N MET A 115 -11.26 -0.91 9.36
CA MET A 115 -10.75 -0.53 8.04
C MET A 115 -9.99 -1.72 7.43
N LYS A 116 -10.47 -2.23 6.28
CA LYS A 116 -9.90 -3.41 5.61
C LYS A 116 -8.66 -3.04 4.79
N VAL A 117 -7.48 -3.15 5.41
CA VAL A 117 -6.18 -3.05 4.71
C VAL A 117 -5.95 -4.34 3.92
N ASP A 118 -6.33 -4.35 2.64
CA ASP A 118 -6.21 -5.55 1.78
C ASP A 118 -4.87 -5.65 1.05
N SER A 119 -4.22 -4.54 0.67
CA SER A 119 -2.93 -4.55 -0.05
C SER A 119 -2.18 -3.23 0.14
N TYR A 120 -0.85 -3.31 0.26
CA TYR A 120 0.05 -2.16 0.23
C TYR A 120 0.63 -2.00 -1.16
N TYR A 121 0.72 -0.76 -1.60
CA TYR A 121 1.44 -0.35 -2.79
C TYR A 121 2.70 0.39 -2.38
N ASP A 122 3.80 0.17 -3.09
CA ASP A 122 5.05 0.84 -2.80
C ASP A 122 5.83 1.23 -4.05
N THR A 123 6.74 2.19 -3.91
CA THR A 123 7.53 2.74 -5.02
C THR A 123 8.74 1.89 -5.40
N GLY A 124 9.00 0.78 -4.69
CA GLY A 124 10.32 0.17 -4.62
C GLY A 124 11.35 1.06 -3.90
N TRP A 125 12.50 0.47 -3.56
CA TRP A 125 13.63 1.16 -2.94
C TRP A 125 14.36 2.07 -3.93
N LYS A 126 14.58 3.33 -3.55
CA LYS A 126 15.27 4.36 -4.36
C LYS A 126 16.22 5.18 -3.49
N GLN A 127 17.22 5.82 -4.11
CA GLN A 127 18.15 6.71 -3.38
C GLN A 127 17.46 7.98 -2.85
N SER A 128 16.47 8.48 -3.60
CA SER A 128 15.63 9.61 -3.20
C SER A 128 14.19 9.41 -3.64
N LEU A 129 13.26 10.05 -2.93
CA LEU A 129 11.84 9.96 -3.16
C LEU A 129 11.26 11.35 -3.47
N GLN A 130 10.73 11.48 -4.68
CA GLN A 130 9.96 12.64 -5.12
C GLN A 130 8.49 12.26 -5.11
N LEU A 131 7.73 12.85 -4.19
CA LEU A 131 6.28 12.77 -4.16
C LEU A 131 5.75 14.21 -4.11
N GLU A 132 4.83 14.52 -5.00
CA GLU A 132 4.25 15.86 -5.13
C GLU A 132 2.92 15.93 -4.36
N LEU A 133 2.79 16.95 -3.51
CA LEU A 133 1.53 17.25 -2.84
C LEU A 133 0.58 17.98 -3.81
N LYS A 134 -0.45 17.30 -4.29
CA LYS A 134 -1.50 17.86 -5.16
C LYS A 134 -2.88 17.47 -4.66
N GLY A 135 -3.80 18.43 -4.64
CA GLY A 135 -5.20 18.25 -4.25
C GLY A 135 -5.71 19.41 -3.40
N ARG A 136 -7.02 19.63 -3.43
CA ARG A 136 -7.73 20.66 -2.66
C ARG A 136 -8.48 20.10 -1.45
N SER A 137 -8.46 18.78 -1.29
CA SER A 137 -9.02 18.05 -0.15
C SER A 137 -8.06 16.97 0.34
N VAL A 138 -8.24 16.49 1.57
CA VAL A 138 -7.48 15.36 2.12
C VAL A 138 -7.61 14.13 1.22
N ASP A 139 -8.82 13.88 0.72
CA ASP A 139 -9.17 12.78 -0.18
C ASP A 139 -8.43 12.86 -1.51
N GLU A 140 -8.41 14.04 -2.14
CA GLU A 140 -7.66 14.27 -3.37
C GLU A 140 -6.16 14.07 -3.16
N ILE A 141 -5.62 14.57 -2.06
CA ILE A 141 -4.20 14.42 -1.71
C ILE A 141 -3.85 12.95 -1.50
N TYR A 142 -4.68 12.23 -0.75
CA TYR A 142 -4.52 10.80 -0.52
C TYR A 142 -4.54 10.01 -1.83
N LYS A 143 -5.55 10.24 -2.70
CA LYS A 143 -5.65 9.62 -4.03
C LYS A 143 -4.45 9.96 -4.90
N ASN A 144 -4.00 11.21 -4.87
CA ASN A 144 -2.82 11.65 -5.62
C ASN A 144 -1.55 10.89 -5.20
N TYR A 145 -1.31 10.70 -3.90
CA TYR A 145 -0.20 9.85 -3.45
C TYR A 145 -0.37 8.39 -3.86
N LEU A 146 -1.58 7.86 -3.74
CA LEU A 146 -1.91 6.51 -4.17
C LEU A 146 -1.57 6.30 -5.65
N TYR A 147 -1.92 7.24 -6.54
CA TYR A 147 -1.59 7.16 -7.96
C TYR A 147 -0.12 7.38 -8.29
N GLN A 148 0.60 8.21 -7.52
CA GLN A 148 2.05 8.35 -7.70
C GLN A 148 2.80 7.08 -7.29
N ILE A 149 2.32 6.38 -6.26
CA ILE A 149 2.93 5.15 -5.74
C ILE A 149 2.51 3.93 -6.56
N ALA A 150 1.26 3.89 -7.02
CA ALA A 150 0.70 2.84 -7.88
C ALA A 150 0.08 3.43 -9.16
N PRO A 151 0.90 3.78 -10.17
CA PRO A 151 0.40 4.33 -11.44
C PRO A 151 -0.59 3.40 -12.16
N GLY A 152 -0.48 2.09 -11.96
CA GLY A 152 -1.41 1.10 -12.51
C GLY A 152 -2.86 1.29 -12.06
N LEU A 153 -3.11 1.93 -10.91
CA LEU A 153 -4.45 2.28 -10.45
C LEU A 153 -5.07 3.44 -11.24
N LYS A 154 -4.25 4.26 -11.90
CA LYS A 154 -4.72 5.41 -12.70
C LYS A 154 -5.29 4.98 -14.06
N ALA A 155 -4.84 3.85 -14.60
CA ALA A 155 -5.24 3.35 -15.91
C ALA A 155 -6.69 2.84 -15.95
N VAL A 156 -7.31 2.57 -14.80
CA VAL A 156 -8.60 1.86 -14.72
C VAL A 156 -9.83 2.79 -14.77
N GLY A 157 -9.70 4.00 -15.29
CA GLY A 157 -10.84 4.88 -15.55
C GLY A 157 -11.53 5.45 -14.29
N GLN A 158 -11.80 6.75 -14.33
CA GLN A 158 -12.39 7.49 -13.22
C GLN A 158 -13.91 7.26 -13.15
N ALA A 159 -14.36 6.64 -12.06
CA ALA A 159 -15.66 6.87 -11.42
C ALA A 159 -15.67 6.29 -10.00
N ASN A 160 -14.94 5.17 -9.79
CA ASN A 160 -14.90 4.49 -8.50
C ASN A 160 -13.50 3.92 -8.23
N THR A 161 -12.77 4.51 -7.27
CA THR A 161 -11.46 4.03 -6.82
C THR A 161 -11.50 2.54 -6.43
N LYS A 162 -12.66 2.05 -5.97
CA LYS A 162 -12.91 0.65 -5.66
C LYS A 162 -12.80 -0.26 -6.89
N ALA A 163 -13.45 0.11 -7.99
CA ALA A 163 -13.41 -0.67 -9.23
C ALA A 163 -11.98 -0.75 -9.78
N ALA A 164 -11.24 0.37 -9.72
CA ALA A 164 -9.84 0.41 -10.12
C ALA A 164 -8.95 -0.54 -9.32
N ILE A 165 -9.22 -0.69 -8.03
CA ILE A 165 -8.47 -1.56 -7.13
C ILE A 165 -8.88 -3.02 -7.27
N GLU A 166 -10.17 -3.31 -7.44
CA GLU A 166 -10.67 -4.65 -7.73
C GLU A 166 -10.01 -5.20 -9.00
N ILE A 167 -10.03 -4.41 -10.08
CA ILE A 167 -9.41 -4.74 -11.37
C ILE A 167 -7.90 -4.86 -11.22
N SER A 168 -7.24 -3.98 -10.47
CA SER A 168 -5.78 -4.08 -10.23
C SER A 168 -5.40 -5.33 -9.43
N LYS A 169 -6.18 -5.70 -8.40
CA LYS A 169 -5.99 -6.94 -7.61
C LYS A 169 -6.19 -8.16 -8.49
N GLU A 170 -7.24 -8.16 -9.30
CA GLU A 170 -7.54 -9.22 -10.25
C GLU A 170 -6.41 -9.38 -11.26
N HIS A 171 -5.92 -8.26 -11.83
CA HIS A 171 -4.73 -8.22 -12.68
C HIS A 171 -3.51 -8.87 -12.01
N GLN A 172 -3.21 -8.47 -10.78
CA GLN A 172 -2.03 -8.96 -10.06
C GLN A 172 -2.17 -10.47 -9.73
N ALA A 173 -3.36 -10.92 -9.36
CA ALA A 173 -3.63 -12.32 -9.07
C ALA A 173 -3.49 -13.19 -10.32
N ILE A 174 -4.05 -12.76 -11.45
CA ILE A 174 -3.96 -13.46 -12.73
C ILE A 174 -2.51 -13.48 -13.22
N THR A 175 -1.79 -12.37 -13.11
CA THR A 175 -0.37 -12.29 -13.49
C THR A 175 0.47 -13.30 -12.71
N LYS A 176 0.29 -13.37 -11.38
CA LYS A 176 0.97 -14.38 -10.54
C LYS A 176 0.61 -15.81 -10.94
N LYS A 177 -0.66 -16.06 -11.28
CA LYS A 177 -1.12 -17.38 -11.74
C LYS A 177 -0.47 -17.76 -13.08
N ILE A 178 -0.38 -16.82 -14.03
CA ILE A 178 0.32 -17.01 -15.31
C ILE A 178 1.80 -17.32 -15.08
N GLU A 179 2.49 -16.58 -14.20
CA GLU A 179 3.89 -16.88 -13.86
C GLU A 179 4.07 -18.27 -13.23
N GLY A 180 3.15 -18.65 -12.34
CA GLY A 180 3.10 -19.99 -11.76
C GLY A 180 2.94 -21.08 -12.83
N LEU A 181 1.98 -20.91 -13.74
CA LEU A 181 1.75 -21.84 -14.86
C LEU A 181 2.97 -21.93 -15.79
N ARG A 182 3.64 -20.79 -16.10
CA ARG A 182 4.88 -20.78 -16.88
C ARG A 182 5.99 -21.60 -16.21
N ARG A 183 6.15 -21.48 -14.89
CA ARG A 183 7.12 -22.29 -14.13
C ARG A 183 6.76 -23.78 -14.12
N MET A 184 5.48 -24.11 -13.97
CA MET A 184 5.01 -25.50 -14.03
C MET A 184 5.24 -26.13 -15.40
N MET A 185 4.94 -25.40 -16.48
CA MET A 185 5.18 -25.86 -17.85
C MET A 185 6.66 -26.14 -18.14
N ALA A 186 7.56 -25.31 -17.60
CA ALA A 186 9.00 -25.48 -17.79
C ALA A 186 9.54 -26.77 -17.13
N ASN A 187 8.90 -27.21 -16.04
CA ASN A 187 9.32 -28.37 -15.27
C ASN A 187 8.47 -29.64 -15.54
N GLU A 188 7.46 -29.57 -16.41
CA GLU A 188 6.55 -30.69 -16.69
C GLU A 188 7.04 -31.54 -17.88
N PRO A 189 7.39 -32.82 -17.66
CA PRO A 189 7.90 -33.71 -18.71
C PRO A 189 6.81 -34.21 -19.67
N SER A 190 5.56 -34.35 -19.22
CA SER A 190 4.47 -34.87 -20.07
C SER A 190 4.00 -33.84 -21.09
N ILE A 191 4.02 -34.20 -22.37
CA ILE A 191 3.55 -33.34 -23.48
C ILE A 191 2.07 -33.01 -23.33
N ALA A 192 1.24 -34.00 -22.99
CA ALA A 192 -0.20 -33.82 -22.82
C ALA A 192 -0.51 -32.82 -21.69
N LYS A 193 0.18 -32.94 -20.56
CA LYS A 193 0.00 -32.07 -19.39
C LYS A 193 0.58 -30.67 -19.61
N ARG A 194 1.70 -30.56 -20.33
CA ARG A 194 2.24 -29.26 -20.77
C ARG A 194 1.26 -28.54 -21.71
N GLN A 195 0.57 -29.27 -22.59
CA GLN A 195 -0.43 -28.71 -23.48
C GLN A 195 -1.69 -28.23 -22.72
N GLU A 196 -2.11 -28.96 -21.69
CA GLU A 196 -3.21 -28.55 -20.80
C GLU A 196 -2.87 -27.25 -20.05
N LEU A 197 -1.69 -27.18 -19.42
CA LEU A 197 -1.20 -25.97 -18.75
C LEU A 197 -1.05 -24.79 -19.71
N ALA A 198 -0.66 -25.02 -20.96
CA ALA A 198 -0.58 -23.98 -21.99
C ALA A 198 -1.96 -23.42 -22.36
N ARG A 199 -3.00 -24.27 -22.41
CA ARG A 199 -4.39 -23.83 -22.65
C ARG A 199 -4.91 -22.98 -21.50
N GLU A 200 -4.69 -23.40 -20.25
CA GLU A 200 -5.09 -22.63 -19.07
C GLU A 200 -4.36 -21.27 -19.03
N ARG A 201 -3.05 -21.26 -19.34
CA ARG A 201 -2.29 -20.00 -19.43
C ARG A 201 -2.85 -19.07 -20.49
N TYR A 202 -3.14 -19.58 -21.68
CA TYR A 202 -3.67 -18.78 -22.78
C TYR A 202 -5.04 -18.16 -22.46
N GLN A 203 -5.93 -18.94 -21.82
CA GLN A 203 -7.23 -18.42 -21.36
C GLN A 203 -7.07 -17.26 -20.36
N LEU A 204 -6.13 -17.38 -19.43
CA LEU A 204 -5.83 -16.32 -18.47
C LEU A 204 -5.18 -15.10 -19.13
N GLU A 205 -4.32 -15.28 -20.12
CA GLU A 205 -3.71 -14.20 -20.91
C GLU A 205 -4.79 -13.42 -21.69
N GLN A 206 -5.76 -14.11 -22.31
CA GLN A 206 -6.90 -13.49 -23.00
C GLN A 206 -7.85 -12.76 -22.05
N TYR A 207 -8.13 -13.34 -20.88
CA TYR A 207 -8.96 -12.69 -19.87
C TYR A 207 -8.30 -11.40 -19.34
N LEU A 208 -6.98 -11.41 -19.16
CA LEU A 208 -6.20 -10.25 -18.74
C LEU A 208 -6.19 -9.14 -19.80
N GLU A 209 -6.15 -9.48 -21.09
CA GLU A 209 -6.22 -8.52 -22.20
C GLU A 209 -7.61 -7.85 -22.29
N ASN A 210 -8.68 -8.62 -22.10
CA ASN A 210 -10.05 -8.10 -22.07
C ASN A 210 -10.33 -7.18 -20.87
N LEU A 211 -9.67 -7.41 -19.73
CA LEU A 211 -9.73 -6.51 -18.57
C LEU A 211 -9.09 -5.13 -18.85
N GLN A 212 -8.18 -5.03 -19.82
CA GLN A 212 -7.54 -3.77 -20.22
C GLN A 212 -8.30 -3.04 -21.36
N GLY A 213 -8.98 -3.78 -22.22
CA GLY A 213 -9.67 -3.26 -23.41
C GLY A 213 -11.07 -2.68 -23.19
N ASN A 214 -11.61 -2.71 -21.97
CA ASN A 214 -12.95 -2.21 -21.63
C ASN A 214 -12.94 -0.79 -21.02
N THR A 215 -11.91 0.00 -21.33
CA THR A 215 -11.72 1.40 -20.91
C THR A 215 -11.66 2.30 -22.15
#